data_AF-A0A2N2GU07-F1
#
_entry.id   AF-A0A2N2GU07-F1
#
_cell.length_a   1.000
_cell.length_b   1.000
_cell.length_c   1.000
_cell.angle_alpha   90.00
_cell.angle_beta   90.00
_cell.angle_gamma   90.00
#
_symmetry.space_group_name_H-M   'P 1'
#
loop_
_entity.id
_entity.type
_entity.pdbx_description
1 polymer ?
#
loop_
_entity_poly.entity_id
_entity_poly.type
_entity_poly.pdbx_seq_one_letter_code
_entity_poly.pdbx_strand_id
1 'polypeptide(L)'
;MTDLELLQNLEAWVANLGEDTTILRKALDSEGISRDAKKYLLGGLSYMLRKVDIIPDYLGGIGVLDDAAVMRVSAKLAVEAGMPNAGEDIKKLIAEDEMTRLLFDNLYDGFVSYVKRLPEERIRNRNADHILDEAGCLDQFDRELEDEIRGYTAKPLGQNDRTIREFRSFIKSKVR
;
A
#
# COMPACT_ATOMS: atom_id res chain seq x y z
N MET A 1 23.13 -1.34 2.59
CA MET A 1 22.27 -0.34 3.24
C MET A 1 22.16 -0.70 4.70
N THR A 2 22.44 0.23 5.60
CA THR A 2 22.24 0.07 7.05
C THR A 2 20.76 0.28 7.41
N ASP A 3 20.35 -0.14 8.61
CA ASP A 3 19.00 0.08 9.12
C ASP A 3 18.64 1.58 9.19
N LEU A 4 19.59 2.43 9.56
CA LEU A 4 19.39 3.88 9.58
C LEU A 4 19.23 4.47 8.18
N GLU A 5 20.07 4.05 7.22
CA GLU A 5 19.93 4.47 5.82
C GLU A 5 18.57 4.02 5.25
N LEU A 6 18.13 2.81 5.57
CA LEU A 6 16.81 2.32 5.17
C LEU A 6 15.70 3.20 5.74
N LEU A 7 15.72 3.50 7.04
CA LEU A 7 14.73 4.37 7.69
C LEU A 7 14.65 5.77 7.09
N GLN A 8 15.80 6.35 6.71
CA GLN A 8 15.82 7.65 6.05
C GLN A 8 15.12 7.64 4.69
N ASN A 9 15.25 6.55 3.94
CA ASN A 9 14.54 6.40 2.66
C ASN A 9 13.04 6.14 2.88
N LEU A 10 12.68 5.35 3.89
CA LEU A 10 11.28 5.04 4.23
C LEU A 10 10.53 6.25 4.82
N GLU A 11 11.23 7.26 5.33
CA GLU A 11 10.60 8.51 5.80
C GLU A 11 9.81 9.18 4.68
N ALA A 12 10.33 9.15 3.45
CA ALA A 12 9.63 9.70 2.28
C ALA A 12 8.34 8.95 1.97
N TRP A 13 8.28 7.64 2.23
CA TRP A 13 7.07 6.84 2.03
C TRP A 13 5.95 7.28 2.97
N VAL A 14 6.28 7.50 4.24
CA VAL A 14 5.31 7.98 5.23
C VAL A 14 4.92 9.41 4.90
N ALA A 15 5.86 10.28 4.52
CA ALA A 15 5.55 11.66 4.15
C ALA A 15 4.63 11.74 2.92
N ASN A 16 4.82 10.87 1.93
CA ASN A 16 4.15 10.93 0.63
C ASN A 16 2.96 9.96 0.50
N LEU A 17 2.54 9.28 1.57
CA LEU A 17 1.50 8.25 1.49
C LEU A 17 0.20 8.73 0.81
N GLY A 18 -0.22 9.97 1.07
CA GLY A 18 -1.38 10.58 0.39
C GLY A 18 -1.18 10.79 -1.11
N GLU A 19 0.03 11.15 -1.53
CA GLU A 19 0.41 11.28 -2.94
C GLU A 19 0.44 9.90 -3.61
N ASP A 20 1.05 8.90 -2.98
CA ASP A 20 1.11 7.53 -3.47
C ASP A 20 -0.29 6.93 -3.66
N THR A 21 -1.18 7.20 -2.71
CA THR A 21 -2.60 6.82 -2.79
C THR A 21 -3.26 7.47 -4.01
N THR A 22 -2.98 8.76 -4.25
CA THR A 22 -3.49 9.48 -5.43
C THR A 22 -2.92 8.90 -6.74
N ILE A 23 -1.65 8.50 -6.76
CA ILE A 23 -1.00 7.87 -7.91
C ILE A 23 -1.69 6.56 -8.27
N LEU A 24 -1.91 5.67 -7.28
CA LEU A 24 -2.61 4.40 -7.51
C LEU A 24 -4.06 4.61 -7.94
N ARG A 25 -4.75 5.61 -7.36
CA ARG A 25 -6.11 5.92 -7.77
C ARG A 25 -6.17 6.37 -9.23
N LYS A 26 -5.28 7.27 -9.67
CA LYS A 26 -5.19 7.69 -11.07
C LYS A 26 -4.85 6.53 -12.01
N ALA A 27 -4.04 5.58 -11.55
CA ALA A 27 -3.68 4.39 -12.33
C ALA A 27 -4.89 3.49 -12.66
N LEU A 28 -5.96 3.50 -11.86
CA LEU A 28 -7.19 2.75 -12.17
C LEU A 28 -7.87 3.17 -13.48
N ASP A 29 -7.67 4.42 -13.89
CA ASP A 29 -8.25 5.00 -15.11
C ASP A 29 -7.30 4.90 -16.31
N SER A 30 -6.17 4.21 -16.17
CA SER A 30 -5.20 4.05 -17.26
C SER A 30 -5.79 3.29 -18.44
N GLU A 31 -5.56 3.79 -19.65
CA GLU A 31 -6.04 3.16 -20.87
C GLU A 31 -5.44 1.77 -21.07
N GLY A 32 -6.29 0.79 -21.39
CA GLY A 32 -5.87 -0.59 -21.67
C GLY A 32 -5.47 -1.41 -20.45
N ILE A 33 -5.66 -0.89 -19.22
CA ILE A 33 -5.42 -1.66 -18.00
C ILE A 33 -6.39 -2.84 -17.89
N SER A 34 -5.88 -4.02 -17.55
CA SER A 34 -6.68 -5.23 -17.35
C SER A 34 -7.54 -5.13 -16.09
N ARG A 35 -8.60 -5.94 -16.02
CA ARG A 35 -9.42 -6.04 -14.81
C ARG A 35 -8.60 -6.53 -13.61
N ASP A 36 -7.74 -7.51 -13.79
CA ASP A 36 -6.91 -8.05 -12.72
C ASP A 36 -5.92 -7.00 -12.20
N ALA A 37 -5.36 -6.18 -13.08
CA ALA A 37 -4.53 -5.05 -12.68
C ALA A 37 -5.32 -4.02 -11.85
N LYS A 38 -6.54 -3.66 -12.27
CA LYS A 38 -7.43 -2.81 -11.46
C LYS A 38 -7.72 -3.41 -10.09
N LYS A 39 -7.92 -4.72 -10.01
CA LYS A 39 -8.18 -5.43 -8.75
C LYS A 39 -7.00 -5.29 -7.79
N TYR A 40 -5.76 -5.43 -8.24
CA TYR A 40 -4.59 -5.23 -7.38
C TYR A 40 -4.45 -3.78 -6.88
N LEU A 41 -4.66 -2.79 -7.75
CA LEU A 41 -4.68 -1.38 -7.34
C LEU A 41 -5.77 -1.12 -6.29
N LEU A 42 -7.00 -1.60 -6.52
CA LEU A 42 -8.10 -1.48 -5.56
C LEU A 42 -7.85 -2.22 -4.25
N GLY A 43 -7.19 -3.38 -4.29
CA GLY A 43 -6.79 -4.10 -3.08
C GLY A 43 -5.86 -3.26 -2.20
N GLY A 44 -4.86 -2.62 -2.81
CA GLY A 44 -3.96 -1.70 -2.11
C GLY A 44 -4.68 -0.46 -1.57
N LEU A 45 -5.48 0.21 -2.39
CA LEU A 45 -6.25 1.38 -1.98
C LEU A 45 -7.28 1.05 -0.88
N SER A 46 -7.90 -0.14 -0.93
CA SER A 46 -8.85 -0.56 0.09
C SER A 46 -8.18 -0.79 1.44
N TYR A 47 -6.89 -1.15 1.45
CA TYR A 47 -6.13 -1.35 2.69
C TYR A 47 -6.10 -0.07 3.53
N MET A 48 -5.92 1.10 2.92
CA MET A 48 -5.98 2.42 3.59
C MET A 48 -7.30 2.68 4.33
N LEU A 49 -8.39 2.05 3.89
CA LEU A 49 -9.73 2.25 4.47
C LEU A 49 -10.03 1.26 5.59
N ARG A 50 -9.08 0.37 5.91
CA ARG A 50 -9.21 -0.61 6.98
C ARG A 50 -9.19 0.10 8.33
N LYS A 51 -9.97 -0.41 9.27
CA LYS A 51 -10.07 0.16 10.63
C LYS A 51 -9.01 -0.39 11.60
N VAL A 52 -8.30 -1.45 11.20
CA VAL A 52 -7.36 -2.18 12.06
C VAL A 52 -6.20 -2.62 11.18
N ASP A 53 -5.13 -1.85 11.24
CA ASP A 53 -3.91 -2.13 10.49
C ASP A 53 -3.09 -3.23 11.17
N ILE A 54 -2.07 -3.71 10.46
CA ILE A 54 -1.15 -4.70 11.03
C ILE A 54 -0.38 -4.06 12.18
N ILE A 55 -0.10 -2.76 12.09
CA ILE A 55 0.63 -1.98 13.08
C ILE A 55 -0.29 -0.88 13.61
N PRO A 56 -0.47 -0.73 14.94
CA PRO A 56 -1.32 0.33 15.47
C PRO A 56 -0.81 1.75 15.18
N ASP A 57 -1.67 2.64 14.67
CA ASP A 57 -1.38 4.05 14.32
C ASP A 57 -0.85 4.94 15.46
N TYR A 58 -1.04 4.52 16.71
CA TYR A 58 -0.51 5.26 17.85
C TYR A 58 1.02 5.12 17.98
N LEU A 59 1.65 4.23 17.19
CA LEU A 59 3.10 4.01 17.16
C LEU A 59 3.86 4.99 16.25
N GLY A 60 3.26 6.13 15.91
CA GLY A 60 3.91 7.14 15.06
C GLY A 60 3.97 6.72 13.60
N GLY A 61 5.02 7.13 12.87
CA GLY A 61 5.16 6.79 11.45
C GLY A 61 5.25 5.29 11.15
N ILE A 62 5.60 4.47 12.15
CA ILE A 62 5.67 2.99 12.00
C ILE A 62 4.28 2.43 11.67
N GLY A 63 3.21 3.04 12.22
CA GLY A 63 1.84 2.57 12.08
C GLY A 63 1.32 2.53 10.64
N VAL A 64 1.92 3.34 9.76
CA VAL A 64 1.48 3.48 8.36
C VAL A 64 2.52 3.00 7.36
N LEU A 65 3.61 2.39 7.85
CA LEU A 65 4.70 1.93 7.01
C LEU A 65 4.29 0.68 6.21
N ASP A 66 3.41 -0.16 6.76
CA ASP A 66 2.82 -1.27 6.02
C ASP A 66 1.86 -0.79 4.94
N ASP A 67 1.04 0.24 5.17
CA ASP A 67 0.22 0.86 4.12
C ASP A 67 1.07 1.31 2.94
N ALA A 68 2.15 2.05 3.23
CA ALA A 68 3.04 2.52 2.19
C ALA A 68 3.66 1.36 1.41
N ALA A 69 4.09 0.29 2.10
CA ALA A 69 4.61 -0.91 1.45
C ALA A 69 3.56 -1.64 0.60
N VAL A 70 2.30 -1.71 1.07
CA VAL A 70 1.18 -2.30 0.33
C VAL A 70 0.97 -1.56 -0.99
N MET A 71 1.12 -0.24 -1.04
CA MET A 71 1.00 0.54 -2.29
C MET A 71 2.05 0.13 -3.33
N ARG A 72 3.32 -0.03 -2.92
CA ARG A 72 4.42 -0.43 -3.83
C ARG A 72 4.17 -1.83 -4.41
N VAL A 73 3.84 -2.78 -3.54
CA VAL A 73 3.56 -4.16 -3.98
C VAL A 73 2.30 -4.24 -4.84
N SER A 74 1.26 -3.47 -4.52
CA SER A 74 0.03 -3.43 -5.32
C SER A 74 0.29 -2.85 -6.71
N ALA A 75 1.09 -1.79 -6.82
CA ALA A 75 1.50 -1.20 -8.10
C ALA A 75 2.27 -2.22 -8.95
N LYS A 76 3.22 -2.95 -8.34
CA LYS A 76 4.00 -4.00 -9.02
C LYS A 76 3.09 -5.12 -9.53
N LEU A 77 2.21 -5.65 -8.68
CA LEU A 77 1.27 -6.70 -9.05
C LEU A 77 0.32 -6.25 -10.17
N ALA A 78 -0.12 -4.98 -10.15
CA ALA A 78 -0.96 -4.43 -11.21
C ALA A 78 -0.25 -4.40 -12.56
N VAL A 79 1.04 -4.02 -12.60
CA VAL A 79 1.84 -4.06 -13.83
C VAL A 79 2.02 -5.48 -14.34
N GLU A 80 2.36 -6.42 -13.45
CA GLU A 80 2.50 -7.84 -13.79
C GLU A 80 1.18 -8.46 -14.29
N ALA A 81 0.03 -7.98 -13.81
CA ALA A 81 -1.31 -8.46 -14.18
C ALA A 81 -1.89 -7.84 -15.46
N GLY A 82 -1.19 -6.90 -16.09
CA GLY A 82 -1.61 -6.30 -17.37
C GLY A 82 -1.95 -4.82 -17.29
N MET A 83 -1.00 -4.01 -16.82
CA MET A 83 -1.02 -2.55 -16.99
C MET A 83 0.09 -2.14 -17.98
N PRO A 84 -0.14 -2.28 -19.30
CA PRO A 84 0.93 -2.15 -20.31
C PRO A 84 1.53 -0.74 -20.41
N ASN A 85 0.75 0.29 -20.08
CA ASN A 85 1.13 1.70 -20.16
C ASN A 85 1.25 2.33 -18.76
N ALA A 86 1.93 1.65 -17.84
CA ALA A 86 2.20 2.19 -16.51
C ALA A 86 2.89 3.57 -16.62
N GLY A 87 2.29 4.60 -16.01
CA GLY A 87 2.86 5.94 -15.95
C GLY A 87 4.17 5.99 -15.16
N GLU A 88 4.95 7.04 -15.34
CA GLU A 88 6.25 7.20 -14.65
C GLU A 88 6.12 7.15 -13.12
N ASP A 89 5.03 7.66 -12.55
CA ASP A 89 4.83 7.63 -11.10
C ASP A 89 4.57 6.21 -10.57
N ILE A 90 3.86 5.36 -11.33
CA ILE A 90 3.73 3.93 -10.99
C ILE A 90 5.09 3.22 -11.10
N LYS A 91 5.87 3.53 -12.14
CA LYS A 91 7.22 2.96 -12.29
C LYS A 91 8.13 3.35 -11.13
N LYS A 92 8.05 4.59 -10.63
CA LYS A 92 8.78 5.02 -9.42
C LYS A 92 8.41 4.14 -8.22
N LEU A 93 7.11 3.96 -7.94
CA LEU A 93 6.67 3.09 -6.83
C LEU A 93 7.17 1.64 -6.98
N ILE A 94 7.21 1.12 -8.20
CA ILE A 94 7.71 -0.25 -8.44
C ILE A 94 9.23 -0.34 -8.26
N ALA A 95 9.98 0.70 -8.65
CA ALA A 95 11.42 0.76 -8.46
C ALA A 95 11.82 0.73 -6.96
N GLU A 96 10.89 1.06 -6.08
CA GLU A 96 11.05 1.01 -4.63
C GLU A 96 10.85 -0.39 -4.02
N ASP A 97 10.51 -1.43 -4.81
CA ASP A 97 10.30 -2.82 -4.32
C ASP A 97 11.52 -3.39 -3.59
N GLU A 98 12.74 -2.99 -3.98
CA GLU A 98 13.96 -3.40 -3.28
C GLU A 98 13.97 -2.93 -1.83
N MET A 99 13.46 -1.72 -1.55
CA MET A 99 13.33 -1.24 -0.17
C MET A 99 12.24 -2.02 0.58
N THR A 100 11.17 -2.45 -0.10
CA THR A 100 10.17 -3.36 0.50
C THR A 100 10.82 -4.70 0.87
N ARG A 101 11.67 -5.26 0.00
CA ARG A 101 12.42 -6.49 0.28
C ARG A 101 13.34 -6.32 1.48
N LEU A 102 14.08 -5.22 1.55
CA LEU A 102 14.96 -4.94 2.69
C LEU A 102 14.17 -4.74 3.99
N LEU A 103 13.03 -4.04 3.95
CA LEU A 103 12.19 -3.79 5.11
C LEU A 103 11.59 -5.08 5.68
N PHE A 104 11.02 -5.93 4.82
CA PHE A 104 10.36 -7.17 5.23
C PHE A 104 11.33 -8.35 5.39
N ASP A 105 12.50 -8.30 4.76
CA ASP A 105 13.54 -9.33 4.77
C ASP A 105 12.93 -10.72 4.46
N ASN A 106 13.12 -11.70 5.34
CA ASN A 106 12.60 -13.04 5.20
C ASN A 106 11.07 -13.15 5.26
N LEU A 107 10.34 -12.05 5.54
CA LEU A 107 8.88 -11.98 5.51
C LEU A 107 8.33 -11.49 4.17
N TYR A 108 9.17 -11.06 3.24
CA TYR A 108 8.74 -10.42 1.99
C TYR A 108 7.78 -11.30 1.16
N ASP A 109 8.10 -12.59 0.96
CA ASP A 109 7.25 -13.47 0.15
C ASP A 109 5.87 -13.70 0.78
N GLY A 110 5.83 -13.82 2.11
CA GLY A 110 4.57 -13.87 2.86
C GLY A 110 3.78 -12.58 2.70
N PHE A 111 4.46 -11.42 2.72
CA PHE A 111 3.82 -10.12 2.58
C PHE A 111 3.23 -9.95 1.18
N VAL A 112 3.97 -10.30 0.13
CA VAL A 112 3.44 -10.31 -1.24
C VAL A 112 2.23 -11.25 -1.36
N SER A 113 2.29 -12.43 -0.74
CA SER A 113 1.16 -13.37 -0.72
C SER A 113 -0.05 -12.82 0.04
N TYR A 114 0.17 -12.01 1.08
CA TYR A 114 -0.87 -11.26 1.75
C TYR A 114 -1.49 -10.19 0.83
N VAL A 115 -0.67 -9.34 0.19
CA VAL A 115 -1.14 -8.30 -0.73
C VAL A 115 -1.93 -8.88 -1.91
N LYS A 116 -1.52 -10.04 -2.44
CA LYS A 116 -2.24 -10.73 -3.51
C LYS A 116 -3.69 -11.11 -3.17
N ARG A 117 -4.02 -11.27 -1.88
CA ARG A 117 -5.37 -11.62 -1.42
C ARG A 117 -6.25 -10.40 -1.14
N LEU A 118 -5.67 -9.21 -0.98
CA LEU A 118 -6.42 -7.98 -0.69
C LEU A 118 -7.57 -7.69 -1.67
N PRO A 119 -7.49 -7.99 -2.98
CA PRO A 119 -8.61 -7.74 -3.88
C PRO A 119 -9.86 -8.57 -3.55
N GLU A 120 -9.71 -9.70 -2.86
CA GLU A 120 -10.80 -10.60 -2.47
C GLU A 120 -11.40 -10.23 -1.11
N GLU A 121 -10.60 -9.59 -0.25
CA GLU A 121 -10.98 -9.17 1.09
C GLU A 121 -12.11 -8.14 1.07
N ARG A 122 -13.04 -8.26 2.02
CA ARG A 122 -14.14 -7.30 2.19
C ARG A 122 -13.76 -6.23 3.20
N ILE A 123 -13.50 -5.03 2.72
CA ILE A 123 -13.27 -3.83 3.54
C ILE A 123 -14.49 -2.92 3.39
N ARG A 124 -15.08 -2.51 4.52
CA ARG A 124 -16.34 -1.75 4.56
C ARG A 124 -17.43 -2.41 3.68
N ASN A 125 -17.53 -3.74 3.79
CA ASN A 125 -18.46 -4.61 3.04
C ASN A 125 -18.30 -4.60 1.50
N ARG A 126 -17.13 -4.23 0.96
CA ARG A 126 -16.84 -4.27 -0.48
C ARG A 126 -15.48 -4.92 -0.72
N ASN A 127 -15.35 -5.69 -1.80
CA ASN A 127 -14.06 -6.14 -2.32
C ASN A 127 -13.85 -5.49 -3.72
N ALA A 128 -12.73 -5.78 -4.37
CA ALA A 128 -12.41 -5.12 -5.64
C ALA A 128 -13.45 -5.37 -6.75
N ASP A 129 -14.01 -6.59 -6.84
CA ASP A 129 -15.06 -6.88 -7.82
C ASP A 129 -16.33 -6.06 -7.54
N HIS A 130 -16.78 -5.99 -6.28
CA HIS A 130 -17.94 -5.15 -5.93
C HIS A 130 -17.72 -3.68 -6.24
N ILE A 131 -16.52 -3.14 -6.01
CA ILE A 131 -16.21 -1.74 -6.32
C ILE A 131 -16.27 -1.48 -7.84
N LEU A 132 -15.81 -2.43 -8.65
CA LEU A 132 -15.78 -2.31 -10.11
C LEU A 132 -17.15 -2.53 -10.77
N ASP A 133 -17.98 -3.40 -10.21
CA ASP A 133 -19.21 -3.87 -10.87
C ASP A 133 -20.46 -3.13 -10.40
N GLU A 134 -20.50 -2.67 -9.14
CA GLU A 134 -21.69 -2.06 -8.56
C GLU A 134 -21.74 -0.55 -8.84
N ALA A 135 -22.86 -0.10 -9.42
CA ALA A 135 -23.06 1.30 -9.77
C ALA A 135 -22.90 2.22 -8.54
N GLY A 136 -22.08 3.26 -8.68
CA GLY A 136 -21.81 4.24 -7.62
C GLY A 136 -20.88 3.75 -6.50
N CYS A 137 -20.46 2.48 -6.48
CA CYS A 137 -19.52 1.99 -5.46
C CYS A 137 -18.14 2.63 -5.60
N LEU A 138 -17.64 2.82 -6.84
CA LEU A 138 -16.38 3.53 -7.08
C LEU A 138 -16.45 5.00 -6.61
N ASP A 139 -17.51 5.73 -6.93
CA ASP A 139 -17.67 7.12 -6.47
C ASP A 139 -17.73 7.22 -4.95
N GLN A 140 -18.39 6.26 -4.30
CA GLN A 140 -18.41 6.19 -2.84
C GLN A 140 -17.02 5.88 -2.28
N PHE A 141 -16.32 4.93 -2.88
CA PHE A 141 -14.96 4.56 -2.51
C PHE A 141 -14.01 5.77 -2.63
N ASP A 142 -14.12 6.54 -3.71
CA ASP A 142 -13.30 7.73 -3.95
C ASP A 142 -13.50 8.81 -2.88
N ARG A 143 -14.76 9.09 -2.50
CA ARG A 143 -15.04 10.05 -1.41
C ARG A 143 -14.44 9.59 -0.08
N GLU A 144 -14.55 8.31 0.23
CA GLU A 144 -13.98 7.75 1.46
C GLU A 144 -12.44 7.83 1.46
N LEU A 145 -11.81 7.58 0.31
CA LEU A 145 -10.37 7.68 0.13
C LEU A 145 -9.88 9.13 0.23
N GLU A 146 -10.61 10.08 -0.36
CA GLU A 146 -10.32 11.50 -0.24
C GLU A 146 -10.42 12.00 1.20
N ASP A 147 -11.44 11.55 1.94
CA ASP A 147 -11.59 11.88 3.36
C ASP A 147 -10.45 11.29 4.20
N GLU A 148 -10.02 10.06 3.92
CA GLU A 148 -8.87 9.42 4.56
C GLU A 148 -7.58 10.20 4.32
N ILE A 149 -7.28 10.53 3.05
CA ILE A 149 -6.09 11.32 2.67
C ILE A 149 -6.14 12.72 3.31
N ARG A 150 -7.31 13.36 3.36
CA ARG A 150 -7.46 14.70 3.98
C ARG A 150 -7.21 14.67 5.49
N GLY A 151 -7.58 13.57 6.15
CA GLY A 151 -7.30 13.34 7.57
C GLY A 151 -5.86 12.94 7.85
N TYR A 152 -5.12 12.47 6.84
CA TYR A 152 -3.77 11.98 7.01
C TYR A 152 -2.79 13.09 7.40
N THR A 153 -2.10 12.89 8.52
CA THR A 153 -0.98 13.74 8.94
C THR A 153 0.23 12.85 9.17
N ALA A 154 1.24 12.99 8.32
CA ALA A 154 2.48 12.23 8.43
C ALA A 154 3.12 12.43 9.80
N LYS A 155 3.41 11.32 10.48
CA LYS A 155 4.18 11.29 11.72
C LYS A 155 5.57 10.76 11.39
N PRO A 156 6.64 11.30 12.00
CA PRO A 156 7.99 10.88 11.65
C PRO A 156 8.25 9.43 12.03
N LEU A 157 9.12 8.74 11.28
CA LEU A 157 9.64 7.43 11.71
C LEU A 157 10.68 7.63 12.81
N GLY A 158 10.75 6.67 13.73
CA GLY A 158 11.85 6.62 14.68
C GLY A 158 13.17 6.36 13.95
N GLN A 159 14.14 7.26 14.06
CA GLN A 159 15.43 7.17 13.38
C GLN A 159 16.44 6.33 14.18
N ASN A 160 16.10 5.07 14.47
CA ASN A 160 16.95 4.14 15.22
C ASN A 160 16.64 2.66 14.88
N ASP A 161 17.60 1.76 15.10
CA ASP A 161 17.49 0.33 14.79
C ASP A 161 16.35 -0.41 15.53
N ARG A 162 15.79 0.19 16.58
CA ARG A 162 14.65 -0.41 17.30
C ARG A 162 13.37 -0.31 16.46
N THR A 163 13.22 0.74 15.66
CA THR A 163 12.08 0.97 14.75
C THR A 163 11.87 -0.20 13.78
N ILE A 164 12.93 -0.62 13.06
CA ILE A 164 12.84 -1.74 12.12
C ILE A 164 12.54 -3.06 12.83
N ARG A 165 13.16 -3.28 14.01
CA ARG A 165 12.90 -4.48 14.81
C ARG A 165 11.46 -4.54 15.31
N GLU A 166 10.91 -3.43 15.77
CA GLU A 166 9.51 -3.33 16.19
C GLU A 166 8.56 -3.55 15.01
N PHE A 167 8.80 -2.88 13.87
CA PHE A 167 8.05 -3.10 12.63
C PHE A 167 7.99 -4.59 12.27
N ARG A 168 9.14 -5.25 12.11
CA ARG A 168 9.21 -6.67 11.72
C ARG A 168 8.53 -7.58 12.74
N SER A 169 8.60 -7.23 14.03
CA SER A 169 7.90 -7.97 15.09
C SER A 169 6.38 -7.93 14.93
N PHE A 170 5.80 -6.76 14.61
CA PHE A 170 4.36 -6.65 14.34
C PHE A 170 3.96 -7.42 13.09
N ILE A 171 4.68 -7.24 11.97
CA ILE A 171 4.37 -7.93 10.70
C ILE A 171 4.35 -9.45 10.86
N LYS A 172 5.33 -10.03 11.57
CA LYS A 172 5.44 -11.49 11.78
C LYS A 172 4.21 -12.12 12.44
N SER A 173 3.39 -11.32 13.13
CA SER A 173 2.14 -11.80 13.75
C SER A 173 1.00 -12.01 12.75
N LYS A 174 1.06 -11.39 11.56
CA LYS A 174 -0.01 -11.37 10.54
C LYS A 174 0.40 -12.01 9.22
N VAL A 175 1.67 -11.93 8.89
CA VAL A 175 2.24 -12.44 7.64
C VAL A 175 2.96 -13.77 7.96
N ARG A 176 2.25 -14.88 7.78
CA ARG A 176 2.77 -16.25 7.86
C ARG A 176 2.30 -17.06 6.66
#